data_AF-A0A174JH84-F1
#
_entry.id   AF-A0A174JH84-F1
#
_cell.length_a   1.000
_cell.length_b   1.000
_cell.length_c   1.000
_cell.angle_alpha   90.00
_cell.angle_beta   90.00
_cell.angle_gamma   90.00
#
_symmetry.space_group_name_H-M   'P 1'
#
loop_
_entity.id
_entity.type
_entity.pdbx_description
1 polymer ?
#
loop_
_entity_poly.entity_id
_entity_poly.type
_entity_poly.pdbx_seq_one_letter_code
_entity_poly.pdbx_strand_id
1 'polypeptide(L)'
;MLELKIFSPQENGFVPEIKWNNEELKVAIAEKMKEYNGLVFTEETISEGKKDRANLNKLRGAIDDERKRVKKLCMEPCNRFEKEVKEVLALVDEQINAIDVQIKEVEQIKREEKRKAVQELFESIGFQKFVTLEMIWDEKWLNASVALSKVENQMKETMYRIGEEVGTISRLPEFSFEAMEVYKKTLDLTQAIKKGQELADIQKRKEEALARQKAEEERRKAEEAAAGKESENPEEAADTHDAPKKAEENDYTRVVSEPVMRIDFRVWGTKEQILALRDYMKQNNLKFGKVE
;
A
#
# COMPACT_ATOMS: atom_id res chain seq x y z
N MET A 1 21.37 4.18 -44.80
CA MET A 1 20.56 3.30 -43.93
C MET A 1 20.99 1.87 -44.26
N LEU A 2 21.41 1.08 -43.28
CA LEU A 2 21.69 -0.34 -43.50
C LEU A 2 20.35 -1.05 -43.73
N GLU A 3 20.27 -1.86 -44.79
CA GLU A 3 19.05 -2.56 -45.18
C GLU A 3 19.36 -4.04 -45.46
N LEU A 4 18.43 -4.92 -45.05
CA LEU A 4 18.54 -6.35 -45.33
C LEU A 4 18.35 -6.58 -46.83
N LYS A 5 19.34 -7.18 -47.48
CA LYS A 5 19.28 -7.58 -48.89
C LYS A 5 19.35 -9.10 -48.99
N ILE A 6 18.31 -9.70 -49.58
CA ILE A 6 18.28 -11.14 -49.86
C ILE A 6 18.76 -11.35 -51.29
N PHE A 7 19.90 -12.01 -51.44
CA PHE A 7 20.49 -12.27 -52.75
C PHE A 7 19.96 -13.56 -53.40
N SER A 8 19.55 -14.54 -52.61
CA SER A 8 19.02 -15.83 -53.08
C SER A 8 18.26 -16.55 -51.95
N PRO A 9 17.21 -17.33 -52.25
CA PRO A 9 16.57 -17.46 -53.57
C PRO A 9 15.68 -16.25 -53.92
N GLN A 10 15.60 -15.93 -55.21
CA GLN A 10 14.53 -15.09 -55.78
C GLN A 10 13.32 -15.98 -56.16
N GLU A 11 12.21 -15.43 -56.69
CA GLU A 11 10.95 -16.16 -56.93
C GLU A 11 11.10 -17.55 -57.62
N ASN A 12 12.08 -17.71 -58.50
CA ASN A 12 12.33 -18.98 -59.22
C ASN A 12 13.36 -19.91 -58.55
N GLY A 13 13.99 -19.46 -57.45
CA GLY A 13 15.00 -20.21 -56.70
C GLY A 13 14.45 -20.98 -55.50
N PHE A 14 13.13 -20.88 -55.24
CA PHE A 14 12.49 -21.65 -54.18
C PHE A 14 12.49 -23.14 -54.49
N VAL A 15 12.47 -23.97 -53.43
CA VAL A 15 12.43 -25.42 -53.57
C VAL A 15 11.14 -25.80 -54.33
N PRO A 16 11.26 -26.47 -55.49
CA PRO A 16 10.10 -26.90 -56.27
C PRO A 16 9.34 -28.02 -55.56
N GLU A 17 8.12 -28.31 -56.05
CA GLU A 17 7.30 -29.40 -55.52
C GLU A 17 8.04 -30.74 -55.49
N ILE A 18 7.95 -31.45 -54.36
CA ILE A 18 8.60 -32.76 -54.17
C ILE A 18 7.79 -33.82 -54.94
N LYS A 19 8.31 -34.26 -56.08
CA LYS A 19 7.79 -35.39 -56.84
C LYS A 19 8.38 -36.70 -56.32
N TRP A 20 7.54 -37.70 -56.14
CA TRP A 20 7.92 -39.04 -55.66
C TRP A 20 6.94 -40.09 -56.18
N ASN A 21 7.31 -41.36 -56.10
CA ASN A 21 6.59 -42.51 -56.68
C ASN A 21 5.36 -42.93 -55.85
N ASN A 22 4.56 -41.96 -55.40
CA ASN A 22 3.38 -42.16 -54.56
C ASN A 22 2.39 -43.19 -55.14
N GLU A 23 2.06 -43.05 -56.43
CA GLU A 23 1.09 -43.94 -57.09
C GLU A 23 1.61 -45.37 -57.24
N GLU A 24 2.88 -45.55 -57.59
CA GLU A 24 3.51 -46.86 -57.65
C GLU A 24 3.55 -47.53 -56.26
N LEU A 25 3.92 -46.78 -55.22
CA LEU A 25 3.93 -47.25 -53.84
C LEU A 25 2.54 -47.66 -53.36
N LYS A 26 1.51 -46.87 -53.68
CA LYS A 26 0.11 -47.19 -53.33
C LYS A 26 -0.34 -48.48 -54.00
N VAL A 27 -0.05 -48.67 -55.29
CA VAL A 27 -0.42 -49.89 -56.03
C VAL A 27 0.29 -51.11 -55.45
N ALA A 28 1.61 -51.03 -55.24
CA ALA A 28 2.40 -52.12 -54.68
C ALA A 28 1.96 -52.50 -53.25
N ILE A 29 1.66 -51.51 -52.41
CA ILE A 29 1.13 -51.75 -51.06
C ILE A 29 -0.28 -52.36 -51.15
N ALA A 30 -1.16 -51.84 -52.01
CA ALA A 30 -2.52 -52.36 -52.15
C ALA A 30 -2.55 -53.82 -52.66
N GLU A 31 -1.67 -54.19 -53.59
CA GLU A 31 -1.52 -55.58 -54.02
C GLU A 31 -1.05 -56.49 -52.89
N LYS A 32 0.01 -56.10 -52.18
CA LYS A 32 0.49 -56.81 -50.99
C LYS A 32 -0.59 -56.93 -49.91
N MET A 33 -1.46 -55.93 -49.76
CA MET A 33 -2.53 -55.94 -48.76
C MET A 33 -3.66 -56.93 -49.07
N LYS A 34 -3.83 -57.34 -50.34
CA LYS A 34 -4.80 -58.39 -50.72
C LYS A 34 -4.44 -59.74 -50.10
N GLU A 35 -3.14 -60.01 -49.93
CA GLU A 35 -2.64 -61.23 -49.30
C GLU A 35 -3.02 -61.35 -47.83
N TYR A 36 -3.44 -60.27 -47.16
CA TYR A 36 -3.86 -60.28 -45.75
C TYR A 36 -5.38 -60.18 -45.59
N ASN A 37 -6.13 -59.99 -46.67
CA ASN A 37 -7.56 -59.70 -46.62
C ASN A 37 -8.36 -61.00 -46.47
N GLY A 38 -9.01 -61.20 -45.32
CA GLY A 38 -9.78 -62.40 -45.01
C GLY A 38 -8.99 -63.56 -44.38
N LEU A 39 -7.72 -63.36 -44.02
CA LEU A 39 -6.93 -64.38 -43.33
C LEU A 39 -7.28 -64.48 -41.84
N VAL A 40 -7.61 -65.70 -41.40
CA VAL A 40 -7.74 -66.06 -39.98
C VAL A 40 -6.46 -66.78 -39.57
N PHE A 41 -5.66 -66.15 -38.71
CA PHE A 41 -4.42 -66.75 -38.21
C PHE A 41 -4.73 -67.88 -37.22
N THR A 42 -4.15 -69.05 -37.46
CA THR A 42 -4.20 -70.26 -36.63
C THR A 42 -2.89 -70.43 -35.84
N GLU A 43 -2.84 -71.38 -34.89
CA GLU A 43 -1.63 -71.66 -34.09
C GLU A 43 -0.37 -71.93 -34.93
N GLU A 44 -0.54 -72.52 -36.11
CA GLU A 44 0.57 -72.82 -37.03
C GLU A 44 0.99 -71.61 -37.89
N THR A 45 0.07 -70.70 -38.23
CA THR A 45 0.32 -69.55 -39.15
C THR A 45 0.61 -68.22 -38.43
N ILE A 46 0.44 -68.17 -37.10
CA ILE A 46 0.68 -66.96 -36.29
C ILE A 46 2.14 -66.47 -36.34
N SER A 47 3.10 -67.37 -36.56
CA SER A 47 4.53 -67.01 -36.67
C SER A 47 4.80 -66.18 -37.94
N GLU A 48 4.15 -66.53 -39.03
CA GLU A 48 4.28 -65.85 -40.33
C GLU A 48 3.60 -64.49 -40.29
N GLY A 49 2.37 -64.42 -39.75
CA GLY A 49 1.69 -63.14 -39.53
C GLY A 49 2.48 -62.17 -38.64
N LYS A 50 3.21 -62.66 -37.64
CA LYS A 50 4.13 -61.83 -36.84
C LYS A 50 5.30 -61.29 -37.67
N LYS A 51 5.87 -62.08 -38.59
CA LYS A 51 6.94 -61.66 -39.50
C LYS A 51 6.43 -60.61 -40.49
N ASP A 52 5.25 -60.81 -41.06
CA ASP A 52 4.66 -59.87 -42.02
C ASP A 52 4.32 -58.53 -41.37
N ARG A 53 3.75 -58.55 -40.16
CA ARG A 53 3.54 -57.33 -39.36
C ARG A 53 4.85 -56.59 -39.10
N ALA A 54 5.92 -57.32 -38.78
CA ALA A 54 7.23 -56.71 -38.57
C ALA A 54 7.79 -56.08 -39.86
N ASN A 55 7.61 -56.74 -41.01
CA ASN A 55 8.00 -56.22 -42.32
C ASN A 55 7.21 -54.97 -42.72
N LEU A 56 5.89 -54.96 -42.51
CA LEU A 56 5.03 -53.79 -42.74
C LEU A 56 5.43 -52.62 -41.85
N ASN A 57 5.74 -52.87 -40.57
CA ASN A 57 6.23 -51.83 -39.66
C ASN A 57 7.59 -51.27 -40.09
N LYS A 58 8.51 -52.11 -40.60
CA LYS A 58 9.79 -51.66 -41.17
C LYS A 58 9.57 -50.79 -42.41
N LEU A 59 8.70 -51.20 -43.33
CA LEU A 59 8.35 -50.42 -44.53
C LEU A 59 7.75 -49.07 -44.16
N ARG A 60 6.81 -49.04 -43.21
CA ARG A 60 6.23 -47.81 -42.66
C ARG A 60 7.31 -46.89 -42.07
N GLY A 61 8.23 -47.47 -41.30
CA GLY A 61 9.38 -46.75 -40.73
C GLY A 61 10.24 -46.09 -41.79
N ALA A 62 10.66 -46.86 -42.80
CA ALA A 62 11.50 -46.37 -43.89
C ALA A 62 10.88 -45.19 -44.66
N ILE A 63 9.57 -45.26 -44.97
CA ILE A 63 8.84 -44.17 -45.64
C ILE A 63 8.79 -42.91 -44.76
N ASP A 64 8.49 -43.06 -43.47
CA ASP A 64 8.42 -41.93 -42.54
C ASP A 64 9.80 -41.30 -42.27
N ASP A 65 10.86 -42.11 -42.24
CA ASP A 65 12.23 -41.63 -42.06
C ASP A 65 12.72 -40.87 -43.29
N GLU A 66 12.39 -41.33 -44.49
CA GLU A 66 12.70 -40.60 -45.73
C GLU A 66 11.92 -39.29 -45.82
N ARG A 67 10.63 -39.28 -45.43
CA ARG A 67 9.84 -38.05 -45.28
C ARG A 67 10.52 -37.05 -44.34
N LYS A 68 10.98 -37.49 -43.17
CA LYS A 68 11.69 -36.64 -42.20
C LYS A 68 13.01 -36.13 -42.78
N ARG A 69 13.77 -37.00 -43.45
CA ARG A 69 15.06 -36.66 -44.07
C ARG A 69 14.89 -35.56 -45.12
N VAL A 70 13.95 -35.72 -46.06
CA VAL A 70 13.66 -34.73 -47.10
C VAL A 70 13.18 -33.42 -46.49
N LYS A 71 12.23 -33.46 -45.52
CA LYS A 71 11.78 -32.26 -44.82
C LYS A 71 12.93 -31.51 -44.15
N LYS A 72 13.85 -32.22 -43.50
CA LYS A 72 15.01 -31.61 -42.84
C LYS A 72 15.91 -30.89 -43.86
N LEU A 73 16.19 -31.51 -44.99
CA LEU A 73 17.01 -30.91 -46.05
C LEU A 73 16.36 -29.66 -46.65
N CYS A 74 15.05 -29.68 -46.90
CA CYS A 74 14.33 -28.51 -47.42
C CYS A 74 14.31 -27.34 -46.42
N MET A 75 14.24 -27.62 -45.12
CA MET A 75 14.19 -26.59 -44.07
C MET A 75 15.57 -26.11 -43.61
N GLU A 76 16.64 -26.85 -43.87
CA GLU A 76 17.99 -26.52 -43.39
C GLU A 76 18.47 -25.13 -43.86
N PRO A 77 18.31 -24.71 -45.13
CA PRO A 77 18.68 -23.38 -45.57
C PRO A 77 17.89 -22.28 -44.84
N CYS A 78 16.58 -22.49 -44.66
CA CYS A 78 15.73 -21.55 -43.94
C CYS A 78 16.13 -21.41 -42.47
N ASN A 79 16.38 -22.54 -41.78
CA ASN A 79 16.80 -22.56 -40.39
C ASN A 79 18.16 -21.87 -40.21
N ARG A 80 19.08 -22.06 -41.16
CA ARG A 80 20.40 -21.40 -41.16
C ARG A 80 20.26 -19.90 -41.33
N PHE A 81 19.49 -19.47 -42.33
CA PHE A 81 19.19 -18.05 -42.55
C PHE A 81 18.53 -17.41 -41.33
N GLU A 82 17.52 -18.06 -40.73
CA GLU A 82 16.85 -17.57 -39.52
C GLU A 82 17.85 -17.41 -38.37
N LYS A 83 18.77 -18.36 -38.20
CA LYS A 83 19.82 -18.28 -37.20
C LYS A 83 20.77 -17.10 -37.46
N GLU A 84 21.27 -16.95 -38.68
CA GLU A 84 22.17 -15.85 -39.06
C GLU A 84 21.49 -14.48 -38.87
N VAL A 85 20.22 -14.35 -39.26
CA VAL A 85 19.44 -13.12 -39.02
C VAL A 85 19.31 -12.86 -37.52
N LYS A 86 19.01 -13.88 -36.70
CA LYS A 86 18.94 -13.73 -35.24
C LYS A 86 20.27 -13.31 -34.63
N GLU A 87 21.39 -13.81 -35.12
CA GLU A 87 22.72 -13.39 -34.68
C GLU A 87 22.97 -11.91 -35.01
N VAL A 88 22.59 -11.45 -36.21
CA VAL A 88 22.68 -10.02 -36.58
C VAL A 88 21.75 -9.15 -35.74
N LEU A 89 20.50 -9.58 -35.51
CA LEU A 89 19.56 -8.86 -34.66
C LEU A 89 20.06 -8.74 -33.22
N ALA A 90 20.66 -9.81 -32.67
CA ALA A 90 21.23 -9.79 -31.33
C ALA A 90 22.32 -8.72 -31.16
N LEU A 91 23.16 -8.49 -32.18
CA LEU A 91 24.15 -7.41 -32.16
C LEU A 91 23.49 -6.03 -32.12
N VAL A 92 22.41 -5.83 -32.87
CA VAL A 92 21.65 -4.56 -32.87
C VAL A 92 20.97 -4.36 -31.53
N ASP A 93 20.32 -5.38 -31.00
CA ASP A 93 19.62 -5.35 -29.72
C ASP A 93 20.59 -5.05 -28.56
N GLU A 94 21.80 -5.61 -28.58
CA GLU A 94 22.85 -5.29 -27.59
C GLU A 94 23.15 -3.78 -27.58
N GLN A 95 23.34 -3.18 -28.76
CA GLN A 95 23.62 -1.74 -28.85
C GLN A 95 22.41 -0.88 -28.46
N ILE A 96 21.19 -1.27 -28.85
CA ILE A 96 19.96 -0.60 -28.42
C ILE A 96 19.87 -0.59 -26.89
N ASN A 97 20.07 -1.75 -26.26
CA ASN A 97 19.99 -1.86 -24.81
C ASN A 97 21.09 -1.03 -24.12
N ALA A 98 22.31 -1.01 -24.66
CA ALA A 98 23.40 -0.19 -24.12
C ALA A 98 23.06 1.31 -24.19
N ILE A 99 22.48 1.77 -25.31
CA ILE A 99 22.04 3.17 -25.47
C ILE A 99 20.89 3.49 -24.51
N ASP A 100 19.90 2.61 -24.38
CA ASP A 100 18.75 2.80 -23.48
C ASP A 100 19.19 2.94 -22.02
N VAL A 101 20.19 2.16 -21.58
CA VAL A 101 20.77 2.30 -20.24
C VAL A 101 21.40 3.68 -20.06
N GLN A 102 22.20 4.13 -21.02
CA GLN A 102 22.84 5.45 -20.95
C GLN A 102 21.80 6.60 -20.96
N ILE A 103 20.74 6.49 -21.76
CA ILE A 103 19.65 7.47 -21.78
C ILE A 103 18.99 7.55 -20.39
N LYS A 104 18.64 6.40 -19.80
CA LYS A 104 18.02 6.35 -18.47
C LYS A 104 18.92 6.94 -17.38
N GLU A 105 20.22 6.65 -17.43
CA GLU A 105 21.19 7.21 -16.48
C GLU A 105 21.25 8.74 -16.59
N VAL A 106 21.32 9.29 -17.81
CA VAL A 106 21.31 10.74 -18.03
C VAL A 106 19.99 11.36 -17.59
N GLU A 107 18.85 10.73 -17.86
CA GLU A 107 17.55 11.20 -17.41
C GLU A 107 17.43 11.19 -15.88
N GLN A 108 17.95 10.16 -15.22
CA GLN A 108 18.00 10.08 -13.76
C GLN A 108 18.88 11.18 -13.16
N ILE A 109 20.09 11.39 -13.70
CA ILE A 109 20.99 12.46 -13.27
C ILE A 109 20.29 13.81 -13.39
N LYS A 110 19.68 14.11 -14.55
CA LYS A 110 18.91 15.35 -14.74
C LYS A 110 17.74 15.49 -13.77
N ARG A 111 17.07 14.38 -13.44
CA ARG A 111 15.98 14.35 -12.46
C ARG A 111 16.49 14.69 -11.06
N GLU A 112 17.64 14.16 -10.67
CA GLU A 112 18.29 14.41 -9.38
C GLU A 112 18.87 15.83 -9.29
N GLU A 113 19.52 16.32 -10.34
CA GLU A 113 19.97 17.72 -10.45
C GLU A 113 18.79 18.68 -10.31
N LYS A 114 17.68 18.38 -10.98
CA LYS A 114 16.46 19.16 -10.86
C LYS A 114 15.88 19.11 -9.45
N ARG A 115 15.91 17.95 -8.79
CA ARG A 115 15.51 17.83 -7.37
C ARG A 115 16.36 18.74 -6.48
N LYS A 116 17.68 18.77 -6.68
CA LYS A 116 18.59 19.67 -5.95
C LYS A 116 18.26 21.13 -6.25
N ALA A 117 18.06 21.50 -7.52
CA ALA A 117 17.68 22.86 -7.90
C ALA A 117 16.34 23.28 -7.28
N VAL A 118 15.37 22.37 -7.18
CA VAL A 118 14.09 22.62 -6.50
C VAL A 118 14.29 22.79 -4.98
N GLN A 119 15.19 22.03 -4.37
CA GLN A 119 15.55 22.21 -2.96
C GLN A 119 16.20 23.58 -2.71
N GLU A 120 17.20 23.96 -3.51
CA GLU A 120 17.85 25.27 -3.43
C GLU A 120 16.84 26.41 -3.66
N LEU A 121 15.91 26.22 -4.59
CA LEU A 121 14.84 27.16 -4.86
C LEU A 121 13.93 27.35 -3.64
N PHE A 122 13.54 26.26 -2.98
CA PHE A 122 12.75 26.30 -1.75
C PHE A 122 13.48 27.10 -0.64
N GLU A 123 14.76 26.85 -0.44
CA GLU A 123 15.59 27.58 0.53
C GLU A 123 15.69 29.08 0.18
N SER A 124 15.73 29.42 -1.11
CA SER A 124 15.82 30.80 -1.59
C SER A 124 14.52 31.60 -1.48
N ILE A 125 13.35 30.96 -1.60
CA ILE A 125 12.04 31.64 -1.62
C ILE A 125 11.68 32.22 -0.25
N GLY A 126 12.20 31.62 0.82
CA GLY A 126 12.01 32.11 2.19
C GLY A 126 10.66 31.74 2.79
N PHE A 127 10.31 30.46 2.75
CA PHE A 127 9.12 29.94 3.43
C PHE A 127 9.18 30.16 4.96
N GLN A 128 8.01 30.13 5.61
CA GLN A 128 7.92 30.17 7.06
C GLN A 128 8.63 28.95 7.67
N LYS A 129 9.28 29.12 8.83
CA LYS A 129 10.17 28.11 9.46
C LYS A 129 9.57 26.72 9.67
N PHE A 130 8.25 26.60 9.79
CA PHE A 130 7.58 25.32 10.01
C PHE A 130 7.24 24.60 8.70
N VAL A 131 7.29 25.28 7.56
CA VAL A 131 7.03 24.68 6.25
C VAL A 131 8.29 23.94 5.84
N THR A 132 8.16 22.65 5.52
CA THR A 132 9.25 21.87 4.90
C THR A 132 8.93 21.60 3.44
N LEU A 133 9.96 21.28 2.66
CA LEU A 133 9.82 20.98 1.23
C LEU A 133 8.84 19.82 0.99
N GLU A 134 8.88 18.80 1.86
CA GLU A 134 8.02 17.62 1.77
C GLU A 134 6.53 17.96 1.86
N MET A 135 6.16 19.01 2.62
CA MET A 135 4.76 19.40 2.80
C MET A 135 4.14 20.02 1.54
N ILE A 136 4.97 20.58 0.66
CA ILE A 136 4.52 21.26 -0.56
C ILE A 136 5.01 20.54 -1.84
N TRP A 137 5.71 19.41 -1.69
CA TRP A 137 6.35 18.70 -2.79
C TRP A 137 5.33 18.20 -3.82
N ASP A 138 5.61 18.46 -5.10
CA ASP A 138 4.90 17.83 -6.22
C ASP A 138 5.89 17.04 -7.09
N GLU A 139 5.69 15.73 -7.19
CA GLU A 139 6.54 14.84 -8.00
C GLU A 139 6.56 15.25 -9.49
N LYS A 140 5.53 15.95 -9.98
CA LYS A 140 5.47 16.50 -11.33
C LYS A 140 6.53 17.57 -11.57
N TRP A 141 7.05 18.22 -10.54
CA TRP A 141 8.15 19.17 -10.67
C TRP A 141 9.40 18.53 -11.26
N LEU A 142 9.59 17.23 -11.09
CA LEU A 142 10.74 16.51 -11.64
C LEU A 142 10.57 16.11 -13.11
N ASN A 143 9.40 16.33 -13.73
CA ASN A 143 9.19 16.00 -15.13
C ASN A 143 10.02 16.91 -16.04
N ALA A 144 10.68 16.33 -17.05
CA ALA A 144 11.55 17.09 -17.97
C ALA A 144 10.82 18.25 -18.68
N SER A 145 9.52 18.11 -18.93
CA SER A 145 8.68 19.13 -19.58
C SER A 145 8.33 20.33 -18.70
N VAL A 146 8.52 20.25 -17.38
CA VAL A 146 8.18 21.33 -16.45
C VAL A 146 9.40 22.23 -16.28
N ALA A 147 9.35 23.48 -16.72
CA ALA A 147 10.47 24.41 -16.49
C ALA A 147 10.65 24.75 -15.00
N LEU A 148 11.89 24.99 -14.55
CA LEU A 148 12.18 25.37 -13.16
C LEU A 148 11.47 26.68 -12.75
N SER A 149 11.33 27.62 -13.68
CA SER A 149 10.57 28.87 -13.47
C SER A 149 9.09 28.62 -13.15
N LYS A 150 8.49 27.56 -13.72
CA LYS A 150 7.12 27.18 -13.39
C LYS A 150 7.02 26.63 -11.98
N VAL A 151 8.01 25.86 -11.54
CA VAL A 151 8.11 25.36 -10.16
C VAL A 151 8.26 26.53 -9.19
N GLU A 152 9.12 27.50 -9.51
CA GLU A 152 9.30 28.72 -8.72
C GLU A 152 8.00 29.49 -8.53
N ASN A 153 7.24 29.71 -9.60
CA ASN A 153 5.96 30.41 -9.53
C ASN A 153 4.96 29.65 -8.65
N GLN A 154 4.85 28.33 -8.78
CA GLN A 154 3.98 27.50 -7.95
C GLN A 154 4.39 27.53 -6.46
N MET A 155 5.68 27.50 -6.17
CA MET A 155 6.19 27.63 -4.81
C MET A 155 5.86 29.02 -4.24
N LYS A 156 6.05 30.10 -5.00
CA LYS A 156 5.69 31.45 -4.56
C LYS A 156 4.19 31.60 -4.29
N GLU A 157 3.34 31.11 -5.20
CA GLU A 157 1.88 31.07 -4.99
C GLU A 157 1.53 30.33 -3.68
N THR A 158 2.19 29.20 -3.43
CA THR A 158 2.01 28.43 -2.20
C THR A 158 2.48 29.20 -0.96
N MET A 159 3.63 29.87 -1.04
CA MET A 159 4.16 30.71 0.03
C MET A 159 3.19 31.84 0.39
N TYR A 160 2.66 32.56 -0.60
CA TYR A 160 1.69 33.63 -0.39
C TYR A 160 0.41 33.10 0.26
N ARG A 161 -0.14 32.00 -0.27
CA ARG A 161 -1.32 31.33 0.30
C ARG A 161 -1.10 30.97 1.78
N ILE A 162 0.02 30.34 2.11
CA ILE A 162 0.35 29.97 3.51
C ILE A 162 0.44 31.23 4.38
N GLY A 163 1.03 32.32 3.87
CA GLY A 163 1.07 33.60 4.57
C GLY A 163 -0.32 34.15 4.90
N GLU A 164 -1.24 34.13 3.93
CA GLU A 164 -2.63 34.58 4.12
C GLU A 164 -3.40 33.69 5.09
N GLU A 165 -3.23 32.37 5.00
CA GLU A 165 -3.87 31.40 5.88
C GLU A 165 -3.37 31.54 7.33
N VAL A 166 -2.06 31.70 7.55
CA VAL A 166 -1.47 31.99 8.87
C VAL A 166 -2.02 33.31 9.43
N GLY A 167 -2.11 34.35 8.60
CA GLY A 167 -2.70 35.62 9.00
C GLY A 167 -4.17 35.49 9.39
N THR A 168 -4.91 34.61 8.72
CA THR A 168 -6.31 34.31 9.02
C THR A 168 -6.47 33.58 10.35
N ILE A 169 -5.68 32.53 10.59
CA ILE A 169 -5.69 31.78 11.86
C ILE A 169 -5.31 32.67 13.04
N SER A 170 -4.30 33.53 12.85
CA SER A 170 -3.83 34.45 13.90
C SER A 170 -4.89 35.48 14.31
N ARG A 171 -5.87 35.76 13.45
CA ARG A 171 -7.00 36.68 13.73
C ARG A 171 -8.20 35.99 14.38
N LEU A 172 -8.13 34.68 14.66
CA LEU A 172 -9.20 34.00 15.40
C LEU A 172 -9.35 34.57 16.81
N PRO A 173 -10.59 34.81 17.30
CA PRO A 173 -10.82 35.40 18.61
C PRO A 173 -10.44 34.48 19.77
N GLU A 174 -10.58 33.16 19.59
CA GLU A 174 -10.30 32.14 20.60
C GLU A 174 -9.52 30.98 19.98
N PHE A 175 -8.67 30.31 20.78
CA PHE A 175 -7.92 29.10 20.41
C PHE A 175 -7.10 29.21 19.10
N SER A 176 -6.62 30.41 18.77
CA SER A 176 -5.80 30.67 17.57
C SER A 176 -4.46 29.93 17.61
N PHE A 177 -3.89 29.74 18.81
CA PHE A 177 -2.65 28.99 19.01
C PHE A 177 -2.82 27.51 18.67
N GLU A 178 -3.87 26.87 19.17
CA GLU A 178 -4.16 25.45 18.91
C GLU A 178 -4.51 25.22 17.44
N ALA A 179 -5.28 26.13 16.84
CA ALA A 179 -5.54 26.12 15.41
C ALA A 179 -4.23 26.24 14.60
N MET A 180 -3.32 27.12 15.02
CA MET A 180 -2.01 27.29 14.38
C MET A 180 -1.15 26.02 14.48
N GLU A 181 -1.15 25.33 15.62
CA GLU A 181 -0.40 24.09 15.79
C GLU A 181 -0.92 22.94 14.90
N VAL A 182 -2.24 22.91 14.64
CA VAL A 182 -2.81 21.99 13.63
C VAL A 182 -2.34 22.41 12.24
N TYR A 183 -2.46 23.68 11.91
CA TYR A 183 -2.09 24.19 10.59
C TYR A 183 -0.61 23.94 10.25
N LYS A 184 0.31 24.16 11.19
CA LYS A 184 1.74 23.89 10.98
C LYS A 184 2.04 22.43 10.64
N LYS A 185 1.16 21.50 11.01
CA LYS A 185 1.32 20.07 10.73
C LYS A 185 0.66 19.65 9.42
N THR A 186 -0.43 20.31 9.03
CA THR A 186 -1.29 19.87 7.92
C THR A 186 -1.25 20.79 6.69
N LEU A 187 -0.86 22.05 6.87
CA LEU A 187 -1.07 23.15 5.91
C LEU A 187 -2.51 23.26 5.41
N ASP A 188 -3.47 22.85 6.23
CA ASP A 188 -4.90 22.87 5.94
C ASP A 188 -5.62 23.87 6.85
N LEU A 189 -6.01 25.00 6.25
CA LEU A 189 -6.73 26.05 6.94
C LEU A 189 -8.07 25.55 7.51
N THR A 190 -8.80 24.73 6.76
CA THR A 190 -10.14 24.27 7.17
C THR A 190 -10.05 23.44 8.44
N GLN A 191 -9.09 22.52 8.49
CA GLN A 191 -8.86 21.70 9.69
C GLN A 191 -8.43 22.56 10.89
N ALA A 192 -7.57 23.56 10.67
CA ALA A 192 -7.12 24.46 11.70
C ALA A 192 -8.27 25.29 12.31
N ILE A 193 -9.08 25.94 11.47
CA ILE A 193 -10.23 26.73 11.92
C ILE A 193 -11.24 25.86 12.66
N LYS A 194 -11.54 24.67 12.14
CA LYS A 194 -12.47 23.73 12.78
C LYS A 194 -11.98 23.35 14.18
N LYS A 195 -10.68 23.12 14.36
CA LYS A 195 -10.12 22.80 15.68
C LYS A 195 -10.29 23.95 16.68
N GLY A 196 -10.05 25.19 16.24
CA GLY A 196 -10.24 26.37 17.09
C GLY A 196 -11.70 26.53 17.53
N GLN A 197 -12.64 26.37 16.58
CA GLN A 197 -14.08 26.42 16.87
C GLN A 197 -14.54 25.31 17.82
N GLU A 198 -14.08 24.08 17.63
CA GLU A 198 -14.41 22.96 18.51
C GLU A 198 -13.97 23.23 19.96
N LEU A 199 -12.79 23.81 20.16
CA LEU A 199 -12.28 24.15 21.48
C LEU A 199 -13.08 25.29 22.12
N ALA A 200 -13.43 26.32 21.34
CA ALA A 200 -14.32 27.40 21.78
C ALA A 200 -15.68 26.87 22.26
N ASP A 201 -16.29 26.01 21.47
CA ASP A 201 -17.58 25.39 21.81
C ASP A 201 -17.49 24.50 23.06
N ILE A 202 -16.37 23.82 23.27
CA ILE A 202 -16.14 23.01 24.49
C ILE A 202 -15.97 23.92 25.70
N GLN A 203 -15.19 24.99 25.58
CA GLN A 203 -14.95 25.93 26.67
C GLN A 203 -16.25 26.62 27.09
N LYS A 204 -17.01 27.13 26.12
CA LYS A 204 -18.32 27.74 26.38
C LYS A 204 -19.28 26.78 27.09
N ARG A 205 -19.35 25.51 26.64
CA ARG A 205 -20.19 24.49 27.30
C ARG A 205 -19.74 24.19 28.74
N LYS A 206 -18.43 24.18 29.00
CA LYS A 206 -17.88 23.99 30.36
C LYS A 206 -18.21 25.17 31.27
N GLU A 207 -18.09 26.40 30.78
CA GLU A 207 -18.41 27.61 31.53
C GLU A 207 -19.91 27.70 31.83
N GLU A 208 -20.78 27.42 30.85
CA GLU A 208 -22.23 27.37 31.07
C GLU A 208 -22.63 26.30 32.10
N ALA A 209 -22.00 25.12 32.06
CA ALA A 209 -22.24 24.07 33.04
C ALA A 209 -21.79 24.48 34.45
N LEU A 210 -20.61 25.08 34.59
CA LEU A 210 -20.09 25.57 35.87
C LEU A 210 -20.98 26.71 36.43
N ALA A 211 -21.43 27.62 35.58
CA ALA A 211 -22.32 28.71 35.97
C ALA A 211 -23.68 28.18 36.48
N ARG A 212 -24.24 27.17 35.80
CA ARG A 212 -25.46 26.49 36.27
C ARG A 212 -25.26 25.81 37.62
N GLN A 213 -24.16 25.08 37.80
CA GLN A 213 -23.84 24.43 39.08
C GLN A 213 -23.70 25.43 40.23
N LYS A 214 -23.01 26.55 40.01
CA LYS A 214 -22.87 27.62 41.01
C LYS A 214 -24.21 28.25 41.35
N ALA A 215 -25.03 28.57 40.35
CA ALA A 215 -26.35 29.16 40.57
C ALA A 215 -27.29 28.20 41.32
N GLU A 216 -27.19 26.90 41.05
CA GLU A 216 -27.97 25.87 41.76
C GLU A 216 -27.47 25.68 43.21
N GLU A 217 -26.16 25.69 43.45
CA GLU A 217 -25.60 25.64 44.81
C GLU A 217 -25.98 26.88 45.64
N GLU A 218 -25.95 28.07 45.04
CA GLU A 218 -26.40 29.30 45.69
C GLU A 218 -27.90 29.26 46.02
N ARG A 219 -28.73 28.73 45.11
CA ARG A 219 -30.17 28.52 45.36
C ARG A 219 -30.38 27.54 46.51
N ARG A 220 -29.68 26.41 46.52
CA ARG A 220 -29.79 25.40 47.59
C ARG A 220 -29.37 25.98 48.95
N LYS A 221 -28.27 26.73 49.01
CA LYS A 221 -27.83 27.41 50.24
C LYS A 221 -28.84 28.47 50.71
N ALA A 222 -29.46 29.22 49.80
CA ALA A 222 -30.49 30.19 50.15
C ALA A 222 -31.76 29.52 50.68
N GLU A 223 -32.16 28.38 50.12
CA GLU A 223 -33.31 27.58 50.57
C GLU A 223 -33.04 26.93 51.94
N GLU A 224 -31.86 26.34 52.15
CA GLU A 224 -31.43 25.80 53.44
C GLU A 224 -31.37 26.89 54.54
N ALA A 225 -30.88 28.09 54.22
CA ALA A 225 -30.84 29.23 55.14
C ALA A 225 -32.24 29.79 55.47
N ALA A 226 -33.21 29.63 54.56
CA ALA A 226 -34.61 29.98 54.81
C ALA A 226 -35.32 28.93 55.67
N ALA A 227 -35.10 27.63 55.40
CA ALA A 227 -35.65 26.53 56.18
C ALA A 227 -35.08 26.43 57.61
N GLY A 228 -33.82 26.82 57.82
CA GLY A 228 -33.18 26.88 59.14
C GLY A 228 -33.71 27.97 60.08
N LYS A 229 -34.63 28.85 59.63
CA LYS A 229 -35.27 29.89 60.46
C LYS A 229 -36.66 29.52 60.99
N GLU A 230 -37.17 28.33 60.66
CA GLU A 230 -38.54 27.89 61.03
C GLU A 230 -38.55 26.73 62.05
N SER A 231 -37.44 26.52 62.77
CA SER A 231 -37.36 25.54 63.88
C SER A 231 -36.70 26.14 65.14
N GLU A 232 -37.29 27.19 65.67
CA GLU A 232 -37.09 27.61 67.07
C GLU A 232 -38.45 27.93 67.69
N ASN A 233 -39.09 26.92 68.30
CA ASN A 233 -39.79 27.12 69.56
C ASN A 233 -39.78 25.83 70.41
N PRO A 234 -39.53 25.91 71.73
CA PRO A 234 -39.07 24.81 72.56
C PRO A 234 -40.20 24.18 73.41
N GLU A 235 -40.15 22.88 73.66
CA GLU A 235 -40.90 22.27 74.76
C GLU A 235 -40.14 21.08 75.39
N GLU A 236 -39.66 21.37 76.61
CA GLU A 236 -39.49 20.56 77.83
C GLU A 236 -38.82 19.17 77.84
N ALA A 237 -38.07 18.99 78.94
CA ALA A 237 -37.10 17.94 79.22
C ALA A 237 -37.60 16.92 80.26
N ALA A 238 -37.12 15.67 80.16
CA ALA A 238 -36.79 14.74 81.27
C ALA A 238 -36.24 13.43 80.66
N ASP A 239 -34.95 13.09 80.84
CA ASP A 239 -34.39 12.19 81.90
C ASP A 239 -34.39 10.71 81.42
N THR A 240 -33.39 9.82 81.52
CA THR A 240 -32.20 9.61 82.37
C THR A 240 -31.25 8.58 81.68
N HIS A 241 -29.92 8.62 81.98
CA HIS A 241 -28.88 7.54 82.00
C HIS A 241 -28.66 6.61 80.76
N ASP A 242 -27.46 6.22 80.32
CA ASP A 242 -26.25 5.81 81.06
C ASP A 242 -24.97 5.83 80.16
N ALA A 243 -23.78 5.93 80.77
CA ALA A 243 -22.45 6.18 80.17
C ALA A 243 -21.70 4.87 79.72
N PRO A 244 -20.37 4.79 79.43
CA PRO A 244 -19.30 5.82 79.29
C PRO A 244 -18.20 5.58 78.18
N LYS A 245 -17.26 6.53 78.07
CA LYS A 245 -15.87 6.51 77.51
C LYS A 245 -15.75 6.56 75.96
N LYS A 246 -14.90 7.39 75.33
CA LYS A 246 -13.57 7.92 75.68
C LYS A 246 -13.22 9.12 74.77
N ALA A 247 -12.75 10.22 75.36
CA ALA A 247 -11.80 11.20 74.80
C ALA A 247 -10.46 10.48 74.53
N GLU A 248 -9.51 10.88 73.69
CA GLU A 248 -9.13 11.99 72.80
C GLU A 248 -8.18 11.29 71.79
N GLU A 249 -7.83 11.77 70.60
CA GLU A 249 -7.05 12.98 70.36
C GLU A 249 -6.82 13.10 68.83
N ASN A 250 -6.60 14.34 68.43
CA ASN A 250 -6.41 14.87 67.09
C ASN A 250 -5.27 14.18 66.30
N ASP A 251 -5.32 14.21 64.96
CA ASP A 251 -4.39 15.04 64.20
C ASP A 251 -4.80 15.18 62.72
N TYR A 252 -4.48 16.33 62.17
CA TYR A 252 -4.79 16.82 60.84
C TYR A 252 -3.92 16.12 59.79
N THR A 253 -4.51 15.76 58.64
CA THR A 253 -3.91 16.06 57.32
C THR A 253 -4.93 15.81 56.22
N ARG A 254 -5.49 16.92 55.74
CA ARG A 254 -6.28 17.01 54.52
C ARG A 254 -5.32 16.90 53.33
N VAL A 255 -5.27 15.74 52.68
CA VAL A 255 -4.69 15.62 51.33
C VAL A 255 -5.86 15.50 50.35
N VAL A 256 -5.94 16.49 49.46
CA VAL A 256 -6.86 16.53 48.33
C VAL A 256 -6.50 15.36 47.41
N SER A 257 -7.36 14.35 47.31
CA SER A 257 -7.21 13.27 46.33
C SER A 257 -7.99 13.59 45.06
N GLU A 258 -7.30 13.60 43.93
CA GLU A 258 -7.88 13.70 42.58
C GLU A 258 -8.97 12.62 42.34
N PRO A 259 -10.01 12.89 41.52
CA PRO A 259 -11.08 11.94 41.27
C PRO A 259 -10.54 10.66 40.59
N VAL A 260 -10.62 9.53 41.30
CA VAL A 260 -10.22 8.21 40.78
C VAL A 260 -11.23 7.78 39.71
N MET A 261 -10.80 7.78 38.44
CA MET A 261 -11.58 7.24 37.32
C MET A 261 -11.41 5.71 37.25
N ARG A 262 -12.53 4.98 37.08
CA ARG A 262 -12.54 3.53 36.81
C ARG A 262 -12.91 3.29 35.35
N ILE A 263 -12.17 2.43 34.66
CA ILE A 263 -12.44 1.99 33.29
C ILE A 263 -12.27 0.48 33.21
N ASP A 264 -13.23 -0.21 32.60
CA ASP A 264 -13.15 -1.64 32.30
C ASP A 264 -12.81 -1.80 30.81
N PHE A 265 -11.75 -2.55 30.48
CA PHE A 265 -11.32 -2.77 29.10
C PHE A 265 -10.73 -4.18 28.90
N ARG A 266 -10.74 -4.67 27.65
CA ARG A 266 -10.19 -5.97 27.25
C ARG A 266 -9.00 -5.79 26.33
N VAL A 267 -7.96 -6.59 26.54
CA VAL A 267 -6.71 -6.54 25.77
C VAL A 267 -6.45 -7.92 25.19
N TRP A 268 -6.10 -7.97 23.90
CA TRP A 268 -5.62 -9.18 23.22
C TRP A 268 -4.14 -9.02 22.91
N GLY A 269 -3.34 -10.03 23.23
CA GLY A 269 -1.90 -10.00 23.01
C GLY A 269 -1.25 -11.34 23.33
N THR A 270 0.04 -11.45 23.04
CA THR A 270 0.84 -12.62 23.41
C THR A 270 1.06 -12.68 24.91
N LYS A 271 1.46 -13.84 25.43
CA LYS A 271 1.75 -14.03 26.87
C LYS A 271 2.74 -12.99 27.40
N GLU A 272 3.78 -12.68 26.62
CA GLU A 272 4.80 -11.69 26.98
C GLU A 272 4.22 -10.27 27.06
N GLN A 273 3.36 -9.89 26.11
CA GLN A 273 2.70 -8.58 26.10
C GLN A 273 1.75 -8.40 27.28
N ILE A 274 0.99 -9.43 27.65
CA ILE A 274 0.07 -9.39 28.80
C ILE A 274 0.84 -9.31 30.13
N LEU A 275 1.98 -10.01 30.23
CA LEU A 275 2.84 -9.91 31.42
C LEU A 275 3.50 -8.53 31.54
N ALA A 276 3.99 -7.96 30.44
CA ALA A 276 4.54 -6.61 30.40
C ALA A 276 3.51 -5.56 30.83
N LEU A 277 2.26 -5.67 30.35
CA LEU A 277 1.18 -4.77 30.75
C LEU A 277 0.85 -4.87 32.25
N ARG A 278 0.80 -6.10 32.80
CA ARG A 278 0.58 -6.33 34.24
C ARG A 278 1.69 -5.69 35.08
N ASP A 279 2.94 -5.83 34.67
CA ASP A 279 4.08 -5.31 35.43
C ASP A 279 4.13 -3.77 35.36
N TYR A 280 3.76 -3.18 34.22
CA TYR A 280 3.55 -1.74 34.09
C TYR A 280 2.46 -1.22 35.04
N MET A 281 1.30 -1.89 35.13
CA MET A 281 0.23 -1.49 36.05
C MET A 281 0.66 -1.53 37.52
N LYS A 282 1.45 -2.54 37.91
CA LYS A 282 2.00 -2.64 39.27
C LYS A 282 3.00 -1.52 39.58
N GLN A 283 3.89 -1.20 38.65
CA GLN A 283 4.90 -0.14 38.82
C GLN A 283 4.28 1.24 38.96
N ASN A 284 3.11 1.46 38.35
CA ASN A 284 2.38 2.73 38.39
C ASN A 284 1.27 2.76 39.44
N ASN A 285 1.25 1.81 40.39
CA ASN A 285 0.26 1.70 41.46
C ASN A 285 -1.21 1.69 40.97
N LEU A 286 -1.46 1.15 39.78
CA LEU A 286 -2.81 1.02 39.21
C LEU A 286 -3.52 -0.22 39.77
N LYS A 287 -4.76 -0.05 40.25
CA LYS A 287 -5.60 -1.17 40.68
C LYS A 287 -6.22 -1.85 39.47
N PHE A 288 -6.08 -3.17 39.35
CA PHE A 288 -6.68 -3.98 38.28
C PHE A 288 -7.34 -5.25 38.85
N GLY A 289 -8.37 -5.75 38.17
CA GLY A 289 -9.17 -6.91 38.59
C GLY A 289 -9.83 -7.60 37.41
N LYS A 290 -10.61 -8.67 37.67
CA LYS A 290 -11.43 -9.29 36.63
C LYS A 290 -12.58 -8.35 36.25
N VAL A 291 -12.86 -8.25 34.96
CA VAL A 291 -14.09 -7.63 34.46
C VAL A 291 -15.24 -8.60 34.77
N GLU A 292 -16.26 -8.13 35.51
CA GLU A 292 -17.52 -8.86 35.72
C GLU A 292 -18.36 -8.96 34.44
#